data_AF-A0A524FXR0-F1
#
_entry.id   AF-A0A524FXR0-F1
#
_cell.length_a   1.000
_cell.length_b   1.000
_cell.length_c   1.000
_cell.angle_alpha   90.00
_cell.angle_beta   90.00
_cell.angle_gamma   90.00
#
_symmetry.space_group_name_H-M   'P 1'
#
loop_
_entity.id
_entity.type
_entity.pdbx_description
1 polymer ?
#
loop_
_entity_poly.entity_id
_entity_poly.type
_entity_poly.pdbx_seq_one_letter_code
_entity_poly.pdbx_strand_id
1 'polypeptide(L)'
;MDIEQQEKSVNNEHVEIAAEKPSTLMRVKERFLNIAGWLILFFQSVPALFIWGGLMTLPFFIYLVVMFFSLGSVEVPLITERGELYFIEALDIFFFGGNRIPEMVVSITGLFILIYSVIFLRLRKPEGLVTTGPYCYTRHPQYLGVIVFTANLTSRCYRETLGDVGWIGSEMTLILWISTIIIYIILALIEEQHLSPKFGSQYQEYKTQVGFIYPFLRTKSRLVEIVSTLVISIFLMFGTVIMAELLYT
;
A
#
# COMPACT_ATOMS: atom_id res chain seq x y z
N MET A 1 45.18 1.97 46.68
CA MET A 1 44.90 0.93 45.67
C MET A 1 43.43 0.52 45.68
N ASP A 2 42.53 1.31 46.28
CA ASP A 2 41.13 0.90 46.56
C ASP A 2 40.04 1.85 46.03
N ILE A 3 40.38 2.94 45.33
CA ILE A 3 39.37 3.88 44.80
C ILE A 3 39.07 3.59 43.31
N GLU A 4 40.09 3.27 42.51
CA GLU A 4 39.93 2.92 41.08
C GLU A 4 39.22 1.57 40.82
N GLN A 5 39.25 0.64 41.79
CA GLN A 5 38.52 -0.62 41.66
C GLN A 5 37.03 -0.49 42.00
N GLN A 6 36.67 0.48 42.85
CA GLN A 6 35.29 0.73 43.26
C GLN A 6 34.53 1.59 42.24
N GLU A 7 35.21 2.46 41.50
CA GLU A 7 34.63 3.20 40.37
C GLU A 7 34.35 2.29 39.15
N LYS A 8 35.18 1.26 38.92
CA LYS A 8 34.97 0.27 37.86
C LYS A 8 33.83 -0.71 38.17
N SER A 9 33.54 -0.99 39.44
CA SER A 9 32.42 -1.87 39.80
C SER A 9 31.07 -1.16 39.67
N VAL A 10 31.00 0.15 39.94
CA VAL A 10 29.74 0.93 39.84
C VAL A 10 29.37 1.24 38.39
N ASN A 11 30.35 1.41 37.49
CA ASN A 11 30.06 1.67 36.07
C ASN A 11 29.63 0.43 35.26
N ASN A 12 29.82 -0.79 35.79
CA ASN A 12 29.39 -2.02 35.12
C ASN A 12 27.98 -2.48 35.52
N GLU A 13 27.35 -1.88 36.55
CA GLU A 13 25.98 -2.21 36.95
C GLU A 13 24.92 -1.38 36.22
N HIS A 14 25.31 -0.32 35.52
CA HIS A 14 24.39 0.48 34.72
C HIS A 14 24.40 0.04 33.25
N VAL A 15 23.35 -0.72 32.93
CA VAL A 15 22.75 -0.87 31.59
C VAL A 15 23.37 -1.95 30.71
N GLU A 16 23.51 -3.16 31.24
CA GLU A 16 23.19 -4.36 30.45
C GLU A 16 21.67 -4.59 30.58
N ILE A 17 20.87 -3.69 29.98
CA ILE A 17 19.47 -4.01 29.70
C ILE A 17 19.54 -5.09 28.63
N ALA A 18 19.53 -6.35 29.07
CA ALA A 18 19.29 -7.48 28.23
C ALA A 18 18.06 -7.13 27.38
N ALA A 19 18.27 -6.93 26.07
CA ALA A 19 17.18 -6.72 25.13
C ALA A 19 16.31 -7.98 25.22
N GLU A 20 15.25 -7.90 26.03
CA GLU A 20 14.34 -9.01 26.29
C GLU A 20 13.86 -9.49 24.93
N LYS A 21 14.24 -10.71 24.55
CA LYS A 21 13.88 -11.28 23.24
C LYS A 21 12.37 -11.09 23.10
N PRO A 22 11.88 -10.45 22.03
CA PRO A 22 10.47 -10.14 21.91
C PRO A 22 9.69 -11.44 22.09
N SER A 23 8.74 -11.39 23.02
CA SER A 23 7.92 -12.54 23.42
C SER A 23 7.35 -13.19 22.16
N THR A 24 7.24 -14.52 22.16
CA THR A 24 6.75 -15.28 21.00
C THR A 24 5.42 -14.73 20.48
N LEU A 25 4.57 -14.21 21.38
CA LEU A 25 3.32 -13.52 21.08
C LEU A 25 3.52 -12.26 20.23
N MET A 26 4.53 -11.44 20.53
CA MET A 26 4.83 -10.20 19.81
C MET A 26 5.32 -10.49 18.38
N ARG A 27 6.15 -11.54 18.20
CA ARG A 27 6.57 -12.01 16.87
C ARG A 27 5.41 -12.56 16.04
N VAL A 28 4.49 -13.29 16.67
CA VAL A 28 3.28 -13.80 16.00
C VAL A 28 2.36 -12.65 15.59
N LYS A 29 2.14 -11.66 16.47
CA LYS A 29 1.36 -10.46 16.17
C LYS A 29 1.95 -9.65 15.01
N GLU A 30 3.27 -9.47 14.97
CA GLU A 30 3.96 -8.77 13.88
C GLU A 30 3.83 -9.51 12.54
N ARG A 31 3.92 -10.85 12.54
CA ARG A 31 3.66 -11.66 11.34
C ARG A 31 2.22 -11.55 10.87
N PHE A 32 1.26 -11.61 11.80
CA PHE A 32 -0.16 -11.46 11.49
C PHE A 32 -0.47 -10.09 10.89
N LEU A 33 0.05 -9.01 11.47
CA LEU A 33 -0.13 -7.65 10.96
C LEU A 33 0.45 -7.48 9.55
N ASN A 34 1.63 -8.03 9.29
CA ASN A 34 2.21 -8.04 7.94
C ASN A 34 1.31 -8.78 6.95
N ILE A 35 0.83 -9.98 7.30
CA ILE A 35 -0.06 -10.78 6.44
C ILE A 35 -1.38 -10.05 6.21
N ALA A 36 -1.99 -9.50 7.26
CA ALA A 36 -3.23 -8.73 7.18
C ALA A 36 -3.10 -7.52 6.24
N GLY A 37 -1.95 -6.82 6.26
CA GLY A 37 -1.65 -5.73 5.34
C GLY A 37 -1.73 -6.13 3.87
N TRP A 38 -1.17 -7.30 3.53
CA TRP A 38 -1.26 -7.87 2.18
C TRP A 38 -2.66 -8.40 1.85
N LEU A 39 -3.37 -8.91 2.85
CA LEU A 39 -4.73 -9.41 2.67
C LEU A 39 -5.69 -8.32 2.21
N ILE A 40 -5.52 -7.07 2.67
CA ILE A 40 -6.37 -5.94 2.27
C ILE A 40 -6.34 -5.72 0.75
N LEU A 41 -5.19 -5.92 0.11
CA LEU A 41 -5.07 -5.77 -1.34
C LEU A 41 -5.96 -6.78 -2.09
N PHE A 42 -6.21 -7.95 -1.49
CA PHE A 42 -7.11 -8.95 -2.06
C PHE A 42 -8.59 -8.59 -1.92
N PHE A 43 -8.95 -7.60 -1.10
CA PHE A 43 -10.32 -7.09 -0.95
C PHE A 43 -10.58 -5.80 -1.74
N GLN A 44 -9.62 -5.38 -2.56
CA GLN A 44 -9.77 -4.21 -3.42
C GLN A 44 -10.78 -4.49 -4.54
N SER A 45 -11.64 -3.50 -4.83
CA SER A 45 -12.51 -3.51 -6.01
C SER A 45 -11.68 -3.41 -7.28
N VAL A 46 -12.06 -4.19 -8.29
CA VAL A 46 -11.31 -4.35 -9.54
C VAL A 46 -12.17 -3.85 -10.69
N PRO A 47 -11.68 -2.97 -11.59
CA PRO A 47 -12.45 -2.51 -12.74
C PRO A 47 -12.93 -3.68 -13.59
N ALA A 48 -14.06 -3.53 -14.28
CA ALA A 48 -14.50 -4.61 -15.14
C ALA A 48 -13.54 -4.74 -16.30
N LEU A 49 -13.20 -5.99 -16.60
CA LEU A 49 -12.51 -6.32 -17.82
C LEU A 49 -13.48 -7.11 -18.68
N PHE A 50 -13.81 -6.59 -19.85
CA PHE A 50 -14.53 -7.31 -20.90
C PHE A 50 -15.85 -7.95 -20.41
N ILE A 51 -16.00 -9.29 -20.48
CA ILE A 51 -17.20 -10.02 -20.05
C ILE A 51 -17.46 -9.96 -18.54
N TRP A 52 -16.45 -9.59 -17.74
CA TRP A 52 -16.59 -9.46 -16.28
C TRP A 52 -17.09 -8.07 -15.87
N GLY A 53 -17.73 -7.36 -16.82
CA GLY A 53 -18.54 -6.14 -16.64
C GLY A 53 -19.18 -6.02 -15.27
N GLY A 54 -19.96 -7.03 -14.89
CA GLY A 54 -20.72 -7.02 -13.64
C GLY A 54 -19.90 -7.22 -12.36
N LEU A 55 -18.67 -7.72 -12.43
CA LEU A 55 -17.95 -8.22 -11.24
C LEU A 55 -17.00 -7.20 -10.62
N MET A 56 -17.21 -5.90 -10.86
CA MET A 56 -16.25 -4.83 -10.51
C MET A 56 -15.89 -4.71 -9.02
N THR A 57 -16.63 -5.38 -8.14
CA THR A 57 -16.42 -5.29 -6.69
C THR A 57 -16.06 -6.62 -6.06
N LEU A 58 -15.76 -7.63 -6.87
CA LEU A 58 -15.20 -8.86 -6.33
C LEU A 58 -13.84 -8.54 -5.67
N PRO A 59 -13.57 -9.14 -4.50
CA PRO A 59 -12.22 -9.21 -3.97
C PRO A 59 -11.26 -9.68 -5.08
N PHE A 60 -10.19 -8.93 -5.29
CA PHE A 60 -9.17 -9.18 -6.32
C PHE A 60 -8.76 -10.65 -6.47
N PHE A 61 -8.62 -11.39 -5.37
CA PHE A 61 -8.31 -12.83 -5.46
C PHE A 61 -9.41 -13.64 -6.15
N ILE A 62 -10.67 -13.42 -5.76
CA ILE A 62 -11.83 -14.11 -6.35
C ILE A 62 -11.94 -13.73 -7.82
N TYR A 63 -11.72 -12.45 -8.14
CA TYR A 63 -11.70 -11.98 -9.52
C TYR A 63 -10.67 -12.74 -10.37
N LEU A 64 -9.42 -12.86 -9.91
CA LEU A 64 -8.39 -13.63 -10.64
C LEU A 64 -8.75 -15.10 -10.82
N VAL A 65 -9.34 -15.73 -9.79
CA VAL A 65 -9.79 -17.13 -9.86
C VAL A 65 -10.87 -17.30 -10.91
N VAL A 66 -11.93 -16.47 -10.87
CA VAL A 66 -13.01 -16.51 -11.86
C VAL A 66 -12.46 -16.26 -13.26
N MET A 67 -11.63 -15.23 -13.42
CA MET A 67 -10.99 -14.90 -14.70
C MET A 67 -10.20 -16.09 -15.27
N PHE A 68 -9.39 -16.76 -14.45
CA PHE A 68 -8.60 -17.91 -14.87
C PHE A 68 -9.48 -19.10 -15.31
N PHE A 69 -10.53 -19.42 -14.56
CA PHE A 69 -11.44 -20.53 -14.88
C PHE A 69 -12.39 -20.23 -16.05
N SER A 70 -12.61 -18.95 -16.38
CA SER A 70 -13.42 -18.55 -17.53
C SER A 70 -12.66 -18.61 -18.87
N LEU A 71 -11.32 -18.72 -18.87
CA LEU A 71 -10.50 -18.75 -20.09
C LEU A 71 -10.83 -19.95 -20.99
N GLY A 72 -11.01 -19.69 -22.29
CA GLY A 72 -11.33 -20.73 -23.27
C GLY A 72 -12.81 -21.13 -23.31
N SER A 73 -13.67 -20.40 -22.59
CA SER A 73 -15.11 -20.48 -22.76
C SER A 73 -15.56 -19.82 -24.07
N VAL A 74 -16.81 -20.07 -24.47
CA VAL A 74 -17.40 -19.47 -25.68
C VAL A 74 -17.44 -17.94 -25.58
N GLU A 75 -17.59 -17.41 -24.36
CA GLU A 75 -17.64 -15.97 -24.08
C GLU A 75 -16.24 -15.34 -23.91
N VAL A 76 -15.23 -16.14 -23.53
CA VAL A 76 -13.84 -15.69 -23.33
C VAL A 76 -12.90 -16.54 -24.19
N PRO A 77 -12.71 -16.19 -25.47
CA PRO A 77 -11.76 -16.89 -26.30
C PRO A 77 -10.34 -16.75 -25.74
N LEU A 78 -9.51 -17.78 -25.95
CA LEU A 78 -8.11 -17.74 -25.53
C LEU A 78 -7.32 -16.62 -26.22
N ILE A 79 -7.73 -16.28 -27.43
CA ILE A 79 -7.08 -15.32 -28.32
C ILE A 79 -8.08 -14.23 -28.66
N THR A 80 -7.67 -12.97 -28.52
CA THR A 80 -8.49 -11.81 -28.87
C THR A 80 -8.53 -11.61 -30.39
N GLU A 81 -9.43 -10.76 -30.88
CA GLU A 81 -9.49 -10.44 -32.32
C GLU A 81 -8.18 -9.85 -32.87
N ARG A 82 -7.33 -9.31 -32.00
CA ARG A 82 -6.00 -8.78 -32.33
C ARG A 82 -4.90 -9.86 -32.38
N GLY A 83 -5.24 -11.10 -32.07
CA GLY A 83 -4.28 -12.21 -32.02
C GLY A 83 -3.51 -12.33 -30.71
N GLU A 84 -3.86 -11.56 -29.68
CA GLU A 84 -3.18 -11.61 -28.38
C GLU A 84 -3.87 -12.58 -27.42
N LEU A 85 -3.11 -13.12 -26.45
CA LEU A 85 -3.69 -13.93 -25.39
C LEU A 85 -4.57 -13.04 -24.51
N TYR A 86 -5.84 -13.41 -24.40
CA TYR A 86 -6.83 -12.64 -23.66
C TYR A 86 -6.40 -12.36 -22.21
N PHE A 87 -5.80 -13.36 -21.56
CA PHE A 87 -5.28 -13.22 -20.21
C PHE A 87 -4.21 -12.12 -20.09
N ILE A 88 -3.36 -11.96 -21.10
CA ILE A 88 -2.30 -10.93 -21.09
C ILE A 88 -2.92 -9.54 -21.24
N GLU A 89 -3.88 -9.37 -22.15
CA GLU A 89 -4.60 -8.10 -22.31
C GLU A 89 -5.36 -7.73 -21.02
N ALA A 90 -5.98 -8.71 -20.35
CA ALA A 90 -6.62 -8.51 -19.06
C ALA A 90 -5.64 -8.08 -17.97
N LEU A 91 -4.44 -8.69 -17.92
CA LEU A 91 -3.41 -8.27 -16.97
C LEU A 91 -2.87 -6.87 -17.27
N ASP A 92 -2.68 -6.53 -18.54
CA ASP A 92 -2.24 -5.20 -18.96
C ASP A 92 -3.25 -4.13 -18.54
N ILE A 93 -4.52 -4.36 -18.86
CA ILE A 93 -5.59 -3.45 -18.44
C ILE A 93 -5.64 -3.39 -16.91
N PHE A 94 -5.56 -4.51 -16.20
CA PHE A 94 -5.61 -4.53 -14.74
C PHE A 94 -4.45 -3.74 -14.09
N PHE A 95 -3.20 -4.07 -14.43
CA PHE A 95 -2.04 -3.49 -13.78
C PHE A 95 -1.69 -2.11 -14.30
N PHE A 96 -1.92 -1.83 -15.58
CA PHE A 96 -1.41 -0.64 -16.26
C PHE A 96 -2.51 0.26 -16.85
N GLY A 97 -3.79 -0.09 -16.71
CA GLY A 97 -4.89 0.73 -17.25
C GLY A 97 -5.01 0.67 -18.77
N GLY A 98 -4.32 -0.26 -19.43
CA GLY A 98 -4.35 -0.43 -20.88
C GLY A 98 -3.80 0.79 -21.60
N ASN A 99 -4.54 1.29 -22.58
CA ASN A 99 -4.08 2.39 -23.44
C ASN A 99 -4.27 3.80 -22.85
N ARG A 100 -4.72 3.92 -21.59
CA ARG A 100 -4.96 5.21 -20.93
C ARG A 100 -3.72 5.69 -20.19
N ILE A 101 -3.03 6.69 -20.75
CA ILE A 101 -1.74 7.18 -20.26
C ILE A 101 -1.79 7.64 -18.79
N PRO A 102 -2.79 8.43 -18.32
CA PRO A 102 -2.82 8.87 -16.92
C PRO A 102 -2.86 7.70 -15.93
N GLU A 103 -3.69 6.71 -16.23
CA GLU A 103 -3.88 5.50 -15.41
C GLU A 103 -2.60 4.68 -15.40
N MET A 104 -1.98 4.48 -16.56
CA MET A 104 -0.70 3.78 -16.71
C MET A 104 0.40 4.43 -15.87
N VAL A 105 0.54 5.75 -15.93
CA VAL A 105 1.56 6.48 -15.17
C VAL A 105 1.33 6.31 -13.66
N VAL A 106 0.10 6.47 -13.18
CA VAL A 106 -0.25 6.31 -11.76
C VAL A 106 0.00 4.87 -11.31
N SER A 107 -0.42 3.88 -12.10
CA SER A 107 -0.24 2.46 -11.81
C SER A 107 1.23 2.05 -11.71
N ILE A 108 2.03 2.39 -12.73
CA ILE A 108 3.46 2.06 -12.77
C ILE A 108 4.17 2.72 -11.59
N THR A 109 3.84 3.98 -11.30
CA THR A 109 4.43 4.70 -10.16
C THR A 109 4.08 4.03 -8.84
N GLY A 110 2.81 3.69 -8.62
CA GLY A 110 2.36 3.00 -7.40
C GLY A 110 3.02 1.64 -7.21
N LEU A 111 3.02 0.80 -8.25
CA LEU A 111 3.65 -0.53 -8.24
C LEU A 111 5.16 -0.44 -8.03
N PHE A 112 5.83 0.49 -8.70
CA PHE A 112 7.27 0.71 -8.54
C PHE A 112 7.59 1.07 -7.09
N ILE A 113 6.90 2.05 -6.51
CA ILE A 113 7.09 2.46 -5.12
C ILE A 113 6.84 1.27 -4.18
N LEU A 114 5.76 0.52 -4.37
CA LEU A 114 5.41 -0.63 -3.55
C LEU A 114 6.49 -1.71 -3.60
N ILE A 115 6.83 -2.19 -4.80
CA ILE A 115 7.77 -3.30 -5.00
C ILE A 115 9.16 -2.90 -4.51
N TYR A 116 9.64 -1.71 -4.87
CA TYR A 116 10.93 -1.21 -4.41
C TYR A 116 11.00 -1.12 -2.89
N SER A 117 9.96 -0.57 -2.25
CA SER A 117 9.89 -0.44 -0.79
C SER A 117 9.92 -1.77 -0.07
N VAL A 118 9.14 -2.74 -0.56
CA VAL A 118 9.02 -4.06 0.07
C VAL A 118 10.31 -4.86 -0.09
N ILE A 119 10.92 -4.85 -1.28
CA ILE A 119 12.21 -5.50 -1.50
C ILE A 119 13.27 -4.85 -0.62
N PHE A 120 13.34 -3.51 -0.62
CA PHE A 120 14.34 -2.78 0.17
C PHE A 120 14.19 -3.04 1.67
N LEU A 121 12.96 -3.00 2.19
CA LEU A 121 12.68 -3.31 3.60
C LEU A 121 13.10 -4.74 3.94
N ARG A 122 12.75 -5.72 3.12
CA ARG A 122 13.10 -7.13 3.38
C ARG A 122 14.62 -7.34 3.45
N LEU A 123 15.38 -6.65 2.60
CA LEU A 123 16.84 -6.75 2.57
C LEU A 123 17.50 -6.04 3.75
N ARG A 124 16.98 -4.88 4.17
CA ARG A 124 17.62 -4.02 5.19
C ARG A 124 17.08 -4.21 6.61
N LYS A 125 15.90 -4.79 6.78
CA LYS A 125 15.29 -5.04 8.11
C LYS A 125 16.19 -5.81 9.10
N PRO A 126 17.04 -6.78 8.68
CA PRO A 126 17.98 -7.44 9.60
C PRO A 126 19.05 -6.51 10.18
N GLU A 127 19.37 -5.41 9.50
CA GLU A 127 20.43 -4.45 9.90
C GLU A 127 19.94 -3.45 10.96
N GLY A 128 18.64 -3.39 11.25
CA GLY A 128 18.06 -2.50 12.25
C GLY A 128 16.98 -1.58 11.70
N LEU A 129 16.96 -0.33 12.15
CA LEU A 129 16.00 0.67 11.69
C LEU A 129 16.35 1.11 10.27
N VAL A 130 15.42 0.92 9.34
CA VAL A 130 15.61 1.27 7.93
C VAL A 130 15.16 2.71 7.68
N THR A 131 16.10 3.60 7.39
CA THR A 131 15.86 5.04 7.14
C THR A 131 16.37 5.51 5.76
N THR A 132 16.90 4.59 4.95
CA THR A 132 17.52 4.88 3.65
C THR A 132 16.66 4.36 2.49
N GLY A 133 17.05 4.65 1.26
CA GLY A 133 16.32 4.23 0.07
C GLY A 133 14.93 4.87 0.01
N PRO A 134 13.83 4.11 -0.18
CA PRO A 134 12.49 4.70 -0.22
C PRO A 134 12.05 5.26 1.14
N TYR A 135 12.64 4.78 2.24
CA TYR A 135 12.34 5.22 3.61
C TYR A 135 12.96 6.59 3.93
N CYS A 136 13.90 7.11 3.12
CA CYS A 136 14.40 8.48 3.35
C CYS A 136 13.40 9.57 2.90
N TYR A 137 12.35 9.20 2.16
CA TYR A 137 11.33 10.14 1.70
C TYR A 137 10.09 10.13 2.59
N THR A 138 9.67 8.95 3.04
CA THR A 138 8.46 8.75 3.84
C THR A 138 8.63 7.54 4.76
N ARG A 139 7.93 7.52 5.89
CA ARG A 139 8.05 6.42 6.87
C ARG A 139 7.43 5.12 6.38
N HIS A 140 6.44 5.21 5.50
CA HIS A 140 5.67 4.08 5.02
C HIS A 140 5.52 4.06 3.49
N PRO A 141 6.63 3.96 2.75
CA PRO A 141 6.60 4.05 1.29
C PRO A 141 5.86 2.86 0.66
N GLN A 142 5.84 1.69 1.32
CA GLN A 142 5.01 0.55 0.92
C GLN A 142 3.51 0.88 0.89
N TYR A 143 3.00 1.59 1.91
CA TYR A 143 1.59 2.01 1.96
C TYR A 143 1.30 3.11 0.96
N LEU A 144 2.25 4.04 0.74
CA LEU A 144 2.16 5.01 -0.34
C LEU A 144 1.99 4.32 -1.70
N GLY A 145 2.82 3.34 -2.01
CA GLY A 145 2.74 2.61 -3.28
C GLY A 145 1.40 1.89 -3.47
N VAL A 146 0.91 1.23 -2.42
CA VAL A 146 -0.42 0.57 -2.43
C VAL A 146 -1.55 1.58 -2.63
N ILE A 147 -1.53 2.70 -1.91
CA ILE A 147 -2.57 3.74 -2.02
C ILE A 147 -2.59 4.33 -3.44
N VAL A 148 -1.42 4.63 -4.01
CA VAL A 148 -1.30 5.16 -5.37
C VAL A 148 -1.78 4.14 -6.41
N PHE A 149 -1.40 2.88 -6.29
CA PHE A 149 -1.85 1.82 -7.20
C PHE A 149 -3.36 1.58 -7.11
N THR A 150 -3.90 1.47 -5.89
CA THR A 150 -5.33 1.26 -5.68
C THR A 150 -6.19 2.47 -6.05
N ALA A 151 -5.64 3.69 -5.98
CA ALA A 151 -6.29 4.89 -6.51
C ALA A 151 -6.60 4.76 -8.00
N ASN A 152 -5.69 4.17 -8.79
CA ASN A 152 -5.94 3.90 -10.21
C ASN A 152 -7.11 2.93 -10.39
N LEU A 153 -7.08 1.78 -9.72
CA LEU A 153 -8.17 0.79 -9.77
C LEU A 153 -9.52 1.43 -9.41
N THR A 154 -9.56 2.19 -8.31
CA THR A 154 -10.76 2.89 -7.88
C THR A 154 -11.21 3.97 -8.86
N SER A 155 -10.30 4.74 -9.46
CA SER A 155 -10.64 5.75 -10.47
C SER A 155 -11.36 5.16 -11.69
N ARG A 156 -10.95 3.95 -12.08
CA ARG A 156 -11.56 3.22 -13.17
C ARG A 156 -12.92 2.64 -12.79
N CYS A 157 -13.01 1.94 -11.66
CA CYS A 157 -14.29 1.48 -11.13
C CYS A 157 -15.28 2.63 -11.00
N TYR A 158 -14.84 3.79 -10.49
CA TYR A 158 -15.66 4.97 -10.32
C TYR A 158 -16.26 5.46 -11.65
N ARG A 159 -15.44 5.57 -12.71
CA ARG A 159 -15.92 5.99 -14.05
C ARG A 159 -16.77 4.93 -14.74
N GLU A 160 -16.38 3.66 -14.69
CA GLU A 160 -17.12 2.59 -15.35
C GLU A 160 -18.49 2.37 -14.69
N THR A 161 -18.61 2.65 -13.37
CA THR A 161 -19.88 2.61 -12.64
C THR A 161 -20.80 3.80 -12.96
N LEU A 162 -20.27 4.92 -13.48
CA LEU A 162 -21.11 5.99 -14.03
C LEU A 162 -21.85 5.55 -15.32
N GLY A 163 -21.49 4.39 -15.89
CA GLY A 163 -22.08 3.82 -17.12
C GLY A 163 -22.97 2.58 -16.93
N ASP A 164 -23.55 2.36 -15.74
CA ASP A 164 -24.51 1.26 -15.42
C ASP A 164 -23.96 -0.19 -15.39
N VAL A 165 -22.64 -0.40 -15.38
CA VAL A 165 -22.05 -1.76 -15.51
C VAL A 165 -21.74 -2.44 -14.16
N GLY A 166 -21.87 -1.73 -13.02
CA GLY A 166 -21.48 -2.24 -11.69
C GLY A 166 -22.65 -2.60 -10.76
N TRP A 167 -22.46 -3.60 -9.88
CA TRP A 167 -23.46 -4.03 -8.88
C TRP A 167 -23.43 -3.16 -7.61
N ILE A 168 -22.37 -2.36 -7.46
CA ILE A 168 -22.15 -1.43 -6.35
C ILE A 168 -21.99 -0.03 -6.96
N GLY A 169 -22.74 0.94 -6.45
CA GLY A 169 -22.67 2.32 -6.91
C GLY A 169 -21.31 2.98 -6.68
N SER A 170 -21.01 4.02 -7.46
CA SER A 170 -19.74 4.75 -7.44
C SER A 170 -19.41 5.31 -6.04
N GLU A 171 -20.43 5.75 -5.30
CA GLU A 171 -20.32 6.21 -3.92
C GLU A 171 -19.82 5.11 -2.97
N MET A 172 -20.38 3.90 -3.08
CA MET A 172 -19.98 2.79 -2.21
C MET A 172 -18.58 2.29 -2.56
N THR A 173 -18.20 2.26 -3.84
CA THR A 173 -16.81 1.98 -4.28
C THR A 173 -15.83 2.97 -3.65
N LEU A 174 -16.17 4.26 -3.62
CA LEU A 174 -15.37 5.29 -2.97
C LEU A 174 -15.28 5.08 -1.45
N ILE A 175 -16.41 4.79 -0.78
CA ILE A 175 -16.44 4.51 0.67
C ILE A 175 -15.58 3.30 1.03
N LEU A 176 -15.66 2.22 0.24
CA LEU A 176 -14.84 1.03 0.43
C LEU A 176 -13.35 1.37 0.31
N TRP A 177 -12.97 2.10 -0.74
CA TRP A 177 -11.57 2.49 -0.92
C TRP A 177 -11.07 3.44 0.18
N ILE A 178 -11.86 4.44 0.60
CA ILE A 178 -11.52 5.31 1.74
C ILE A 178 -11.34 4.48 3.01
N SER A 179 -12.19 3.47 3.22
CA SER A 179 -12.06 2.54 4.35
C SER A 179 -10.73 1.77 4.28
N THR A 180 -10.30 1.33 3.09
CA THR A 180 -8.98 0.68 2.93
C THR A 180 -7.81 1.62 3.29
N ILE A 181 -7.87 2.90 2.89
CA ILE A 181 -6.85 3.89 3.26
C ILE A 181 -6.80 4.06 4.79
N ILE A 182 -7.95 4.13 5.45
CA ILE A 182 -8.01 4.19 6.91
C ILE A 182 -7.36 2.97 7.55
N ILE A 183 -7.61 1.77 7.02
CA ILE A 183 -6.98 0.54 7.51
C ILE A 183 -5.45 0.61 7.33
N TYR A 184 -4.95 1.07 6.18
CA TYR A 184 -3.51 1.25 5.97
C TYR A 184 -2.89 2.27 6.93
N ILE A 185 -3.61 3.37 7.22
CA ILE A 185 -3.20 4.34 8.24
C ILE A 185 -3.13 3.67 9.63
N ILE A 186 -4.14 2.87 10.00
CA ILE A 186 -4.14 2.15 11.28
C ILE A 186 -2.95 1.18 11.36
N LEU A 187 -2.69 0.42 10.30
CA LEU A 187 -1.54 -0.49 10.23
C LEU A 187 -0.22 0.26 10.38
N ALA A 188 -0.05 1.37 9.67
CA ALA A 188 1.11 2.24 9.78
C ALA A 188 1.30 2.75 11.22
N LEU A 189 0.23 3.24 11.85
CA LEU A 189 0.27 3.71 13.25
C LEU A 189 0.65 2.59 14.22
N ILE A 190 0.12 1.38 14.01
CA ILE A 190 0.49 0.21 14.80
C ILE A 190 1.98 -0.10 14.62
N GLU A 191 2.51 -0.08 13.39
CA GLU A 191 3.94 -0.27 13.15
C GLU A 191 4.79 0.78 13.89
N GLU A 192 4.42 2.06 13.84
CA GLU A 192 5.14 3.12 14.56
C GLU A 192 5.12 2.90 16.08
N GLN A 193 4.00 2.41 16.63
CA GLN A 193 3.88 2.09 18.05
C GLN A 193 4.83 0.95 18.47
N HIS A 194 5.15 0.01 17.57
CA HIS A 194 6.12 -1.04 17.83
C HIS A 194 7.58 -0.56 17.62
N LEU A 195 7.81 0.37 16.68
CA LEU A 195 9.15 0.90 16.39
C LEU A 195 9.64 1.87 17.47
N SER A 196 8.76 2.68 18.04
CA SER A 196 9.12 3.69 19.05
C SER A 196 9.83 3.10 20.28
N PRO A 197 9.32 2.06 20.97
CA PRO A 197 10.04 1.46 22.10
C PRO A 197 11.27 0.66 21.67
N LYS A 198 11.28 0.10 20.45
CA LYS A 198 12.37 -0.74 19.95
C LYS A 198 13.63 0.06 19.58
N PHE A 199 13.47 1.26 19.02
CA PHE A 199 14.56 2.08 18.51
C PHE A 199 14.71 3.44 19.21
N GLY A 200 13.80 3.77 20.13
CA GLY A 200 13.92 4.93 21.02
C GLY A 200 14.15 6.25 20.29
N SER A 201 15.22 6.95 20.67
CA SER A 201 15.60 8.27 20.13
C SER A 201 15.86 8.26 18.62
N GLN A 202 16.46 7.18 18.09
CA GLN A 202 16.75 7.08 16.64
C GLN A 202 15.47 7.17 15.80
N TYR A 203 14.39 6.51 16.26
CA TYR A 203 13.11 6.56 15.57
C TYR A 203 12.42 7.93 15.71
N GLN A 204 12.54 8.57 16.88
CA GLN A 204 11.99 9.91 17.09
C GLN A 204 12.67 10.95 16.20
N GLU A 205 13.99 10.89 16.07
CA GLU A 205 14.75 11.75 15.17
C GLU A 205 14.32 11.51 13.72
N TYR A 206 14.32 10.25 13.27
CA TYR A 206 13.84 9.87 11.94
C TYR A 206 12.43 10.40 11.65
N LYS A 207 11.51 10.32 12.62
CA LYS A 207 10.14 10.81 12.48
C LYS A 207 10.04 12.31 12.21
N THR A 208 11.02 13.11 12.66
CA THR A 208 11.06 14.55 12.37
C THR A 208 11.59 14.89 10.98
N GLN A 209 12.34 13.96 10.36
CA GLN A 209 13.00 14.19 9.08
C GLN A 209 12.13 13.86 7.87
N VAL A 210 11.20 12.90 8.01
CA VAL A 210 10.40 12.36 6.89
C VAL A 210 8.89 12.41 7.17
N GLY A 211 8.09 12.47 6.10
CA GLY A 211 6.62 12.45 6.18
C GLY A 211 6.04 11.09 6.55
N PHE A 212 4.75 11.02 6.86
CA PHE A 212 4.08 9.79 7.27
C PHE A 212 3.86 8.79 6.12
N ILE A 213 2.94 9.12 5.20
CA ILE A 213 2.71 8.39 3.94
C ILE A 213 3.25 9.20 2.76
N TYR A 214 2.87 10.48 2.64
CA TYR A 214 3.32 11.36 1.57
C TYR A 214 4.60 12.12 1.96
N PRO A 215 5.62 12.19 1.07
CA PRO A 215 6.97 12.62 1.44
C PRO A 215 7.13 14.13 1.71
N PHE A 216 6.26 14.95 1.12
CA PHE A 216 6.33 16.41 1.22
C PHE A 216 5.66 16.98 2.48
N LEU A 217 5.00 16.15 3.29
CA LEU A 217 4.29 16.59 4.50
C LEU A 217 5.01 16.16 5.77
N ARG A 218 5.84 17.08 6.29
CA ARG A 218 6.52 16.90 7.58
C ARG A 218 5.75 17.68 8.64
N THR A 219 5.07 16.95 9.52
CA THR A 219 4.32 17.54 10.62
C THR A 219 4.46 16.68 11.87
N LYS A 220 4.31 17.31 13.03
CA LYS A 220 4.28 16.62 14.33
C LYS A 220 2.86 16.22 14.72
N SER A 221 1.84 16.83 14.10
CA SER A 221 0.43 16.59 14.45
C SER A 221 -0.09 15.35 13.74
N ARG A 222 -0.45 14.32 14.51
CA ARG A 222 -1.06 13.08 14.01
C ARG A 222 -2.31 13.33 13.18
N LEU A 223 -3.16 14.26 13.62
CA LEU A 223 -4.39 14.58 12.90
C LEU A 223 -4.08 15.09 11.49
N VAL A 224 -3.06 15.95 11.37
CA VAL A 224 -2.65 16.51 10.07
C VAL A 224 -2.08 15.42 9.17
N GLU A 225 -1.30 14.47 9.70
CA GLU A 225 -0.79 13.32 8.92
C GLU A 225 -1.93 12.48 8.33
N ILE A 226 -2.94 12.17 9.14
CA ILE A 226 -4.08 11.34 8.75
C ILE A 226 -4.95 12.07 7.73
N VAL A 227 -5.38 13.29 8.05
CA VAL A 227 -6.28 14.08 7.20
C VAL A 227 -5.61 14.37 5.86
N SER A 228 -4.34 14.77 5.86
CA SER A 228 -3.64 15.04 4.61
C SER A 228 -3.45 13.79 3.75
N THR A 229 -3.20 12.62 4.36
CA THR A 229 -3.13 11.35 3.63
C THR A 229 -4.45 11.06 2.92
N LEU A 230 -5.59 11.23 3.60
CA LEU A 230 -6.91 11.04 2.98
C LEU A 230 -7.15 12.05 1.86
N VAL A 231 -6.95 13.33 2.15
CA VAL A 231 -7.21 14.43 1.20
C VAL A 231 -6.37 14.26 -0.06
N ILE A 232 -5.05 14.07 0.06
CA ILE A 232 -4.17 13.92 -1.11
C ILE A 232 -4.55 12.70 -1.93
N SER A 233 -4.89 11.58 -1.27
CA SER A 233 -5.29 10.35 -1.99
C SER A 233 -6.57 10.57 -2.79
N ILE A 234 -7.57 11.24 -2.19
CA ILE A 234 -8.82 11.58 -2.88
C ILE A 234 -8.54 12.52 -4.07
N PHE A 235 -7.72 13.55 -3.89
CA PHE A 235 -7.32 14.45 -4.99
C PHE A 235 -6.57 13.72 -6.10
N LEU A 236 -5.68 12.79 -5.76
CA LEU A 236 -4.98 11.96 -6.75
C LEU A 236 -5.96 11.11 -7.55
N MET A 237 -6.93 10.47 -6.89
CA MET A 237 -7.94 9.64 -7.54
C MET A 237 -8.80 10.46 -8.50
N PHE A 238 -9.42 11.56 -8.02
CA PHE A 238 -10.24 12.42 -8.87
C PHE A 238 -9.44 13.14 -9.95
N GLY A 239 -8.20 13.53 -9.69
CA GLY A 239 -7.30 14.07 -10.71
C GLY A 239 -7.04 13.08 -11.83
N THR A 240 -6.89 11.79 -11.50
CA THR A 240 -6.76 10.72 -12.50
C THR A 240 -8.04 10.55 -13.32
N VAL A 241 -9.21 10.58 -12.67
CA VAL A 241 -10.52 10.57 -13.35
C VAL A 241 -10.64 11.71 -14.36
N ILE A 242 -10.41 12.95 -13.91
CA ILE A 242 -10.55 14.16 -14.73
C ILE A 242 -9.55 14.13 -15.90
N MET A 243 -8.29 13.76 -15.65
CA MET A 243 -7.28 13.67 -16.72
C MET A 243 -7.64 12.60 -17.75
N ALA A 244 -8.16 11.46 -17.31
CA ALA A 244 -8.60 10.39 -18.20
C ALA A 244 -9.83 10.80 -19.02
N GLU A 245 -10.74 11.60 -18.47
CA GLU A 245 -11.86 12.16 -19.22
C GLU A 245 -11.37 13.20 -20.23
N LEU A 246 -10.54 14.16 -19.84
CA LEU A 246 -10.06 15.23 -20.72
C LEU A 246 -9.25 14.74 -21.93
N LEU A 247 -8.52 13.63 -21.79
CA LEU A 247 -7.65 13.10 -22.85
C LEU A 247 -8.35 12.10 -23.79
N TYR A 248 -9.49 11.53 -23.37
CA TYR A 248 -10.14 10.42 -24.08
C TYR A 248 -11.66 10.62 -24.27
N THR A 249 -12.19 11.81 -24.00
CA THR A 249 -13.49 12.30 -24.53
C THR A 249 -13.30 12.94 -25.89
#